data_AF-A0A251XPA1-F1
#
_entry.id   AF-A0A251XPA1-F1
#
_cell.length_a   1.000
_cell.length_b   1.000
_cell.length_c   1.000
_cell.angle_alpha   90.00
_cell.angle_beta   90.00
_cell.angle_gamma   90.00
#
_symmetry.space_group_name_H-M   'P 1'
#
loop_
_entity.id
_entity.type
_entity.pdbx_description
1 polymer ?
#
loop_
_entity_poly.entity_id
_entity_poly.type
_entity_poly.pdbx_seq_one_letter_code
_entity_poly.pdbx_strand_id
1 'polypeptide(L)'
;MLPDPNMFDGESQLWRFGQEEPETLAATGSTYGRGSGVLDLARSIRGGDPVRASGEVAAHVLDVLLAIRDAADSREVVQVASTVEKPTPLAEDWDPAAATL
;
A
#
# COMPACT_ATOMS: atom_id res chain seq x y z
N MET A 1 0.62 15.38 9.05
CA MET A 1 -0.65 15.55 8.31
C MET A 1 -0.45 14.91 6.95
N LEU A 2 -1.31 13.97 6.54
CA LEU A 2 -1.24 13.40 5.19
C LEU A 2 -1.85 14.39 4.18
N PRO A 3 -1.38 14.39 2.91
CA PRO A 3 -1.96 15.18 1.84
C PRO A 3 -3.41 14.79 1.56
N ASP A 4 -4.10 15.60 0.75
CA ASP A 4 -5.46 15.31 0.31
C ASP A 4 -5.54 13.88 -0.25
N PRO A 5 -6.28 12.96 0.40
CA PRO A 5 -6.33 11.56 -0.01
C PRO A 5 -7.01 11.36 -1.37
N ASN A 6 -7.59 12.41 -1.96
CA ASN A 6 -8.26 12.35 -3.25
C ASN A 6 -7.36 12.77 -4.42
N MET A 7 -6.35 13.61 -4.18
CA MET A 7 -5.56 14.23 -5.24
C MET A 7 -4.20 13.56 -5.44
N PHE A 8 -3.74 12.76 -4.46
CA PHE A 8 -2.48 12.00 -4.53
C PHE A 8 -1.25 12.88 -4.82
N ASP A 9 -1.32 14.17 -4.44
CA ASP A 9 -0.29 15.18 -4.60
C ASP A 9 -0.13 16.00 -3.30
N GLY A 10 0.79 16.96 -3.29
CA GLY A 10 1.01 17.85 -2.15
C GLY A 10 1.94 17.29 -1.07
N GLU A 11 2.27 18.14 -0.10
CA GLU A 11 3.24 17.81 0.94
C GLU A 11 2.60 17.07 2.12
N SER A 12 3.32 16.08 2.67
CA SER A 12 2.99 15.45 3.95
C SER A 12 3.83 16.07 5.06
N GLN A 13 3.29 16.11 6.28
CA GLN A 13 4.07 16.43 7.48
C GLN A 13 4.24 15.18 8.35
N LEU A 14 5.49 14.82 8.63
CA LEU A 14 5.87 13.70 9.49
C LEU A 14 6.23 14.20 10.89
N TRP A 15 5.43 13.79 11.87
CA TRP A 15 5.69 14.06 13.29
C TRP A 15 6.39 12.85 13.91
N ARG A 16 7.59 13.05 14.42
CA ARG A 16 8.37 12.02 15.12
C ARG A 16 8.42 12.31 16.61
N PHE A 17 8.41 11.27 17.43
CA PHE A 17 8.55 11.40 18.88
C PHE A 17 9.89 12.08 19.22
N GLY A 18 9.84 13.09 20.09
CA GLY A 18 11.01 13.86 20.50
C GLY A 18 11.42 15.00 19.56
N GLN A 19 10.64 15.29 18.51
CA GLN A 19 10.82 16.48 17.69
C GLN A 19 9.71 17.51 17.95
N GLU A 20 10.10 18.78 18.03
CA GLU A 20 9.19 19.92 18.27
C GLU A 20 8.53 20.43 16.99
N GLU A 21 9.19 20.22 15.85
CA GLU A 21 8.70 20.62 14.52
C GLU A 21 8.57 19.39 13.59
N PRO A 22 7.60 19.39 12.66
CA PRO A 22 7.45 18.30 11.70
C PRO A 22 8.45 18.38 10.56
N GLU A 23 8.80 17.22 10.01
CA GLU A 23 9.51 17.11 8.73
C GLU A 23 8.50 17.19 7.58
N THR A 24 8.76 18.05 6.60
CA THR A 24 7.96 18.12 5.37
C THR A 24 8.48 17.11 4.35
N LEU A 25 7.58 16.24 3.87
CA LEU A 25 7.85 15.24 2.84
C LEU A 25 7.10 15.63 1.56
N ALA A 26 7.84 15.85 0.48
CA ALA A 26 7.24 16.05 -0.84
C ALA A 26 6.61 14.75 -1.35
N ALA A 27 5.46 14.85 -2.02
CA ALA A 27 4.92 13.73 -2.79
C ALA A 27 5.86 13.40 -3.96
N THR A 28 6.18 12.12 -4.12
CA THR A 28 6.97 11.59 -5.22
C THR A 28 6.14 10.60 -6.04
N GLY A 29 6.49 10.48 -7.32
CA GLY A 29 5.87 9.57 -8.27
C GLY A 29 4.59 10.08 -8.93
N SER A 30 3.87 9.14 -9.56
CA SER A 30 2.72 9.47 -10.40
C SER A 30 1.49 9.89 -9.58
N THR A 31 0.83 10.97 -9.99
CA THR A 31 -0.45 11.41 -9.41
C THR A 31 -1.65 10.61 -9.93
N TYR A 32 -1.45 9.73 -10.92
CA TYR A 32 -2.46 8.79 -11.38
C TYR A 32 -2.62 7.65 -10.35
N GLY A 33 -3.57 7.82 -9.42
CA GLY A 33 -3.84 6.81 -8.38
C GLY A 33 -4.94 5.81 -8.74
N ARG A 34 -6.01 6.27 -9.41
CA ARG A 34 -7.20 5.44 -9.66
C ARG A 34 -6.96 4.49 -10.84
N GLY A 35 -7.18 3.20 -10.61
CA GLY A 35 -6.98 2.15 -11.61
C GLY A 35 -5.55 1.59 -11.66
N SER A 36 -4.59 2.20 -10.97
CA SER A 36 -3.18 1.78 -10.98
C SER A 36 -2.99 0.34 -10.50
N GLY A 37 -3.77 -0.12 -9.53
CA GLY A 37 -3.73 -1.53 -9.10
C GLY A 37 -4.18 -2.52 -10.19
N VAL A 38 -5.20 -2.16 -10.99
CA VAL A 38 -5.65 -3.01 -12.11
C VAL A 38 -4.65 -2.98 -13.25
N LEU A 39 -4.04 -1.82 -13.52
CA LEU A 39 -3.00 -1.66 -14.53
C LEU A 39 -1.73 -2.44 -14.17
N ASP A 40 -1.26 -2.33 -12.92
CA ASP A 40 -0.13 -3.11 -12.39
C ASP A 40 -0.41 -4.61 -12.54
N LEU A 41 -1.58 -5.09 -12.10
CA LEU A 41 -2.00 -6.48 -12.29
C LEU A 41 -1.91 -6.92 -13.76
N ALA A 42 -2.47 -6.13 -14.68
CA ALA A 42 -2.47 -6.46 -16.10
C ALA A 42 -1.06 -6.46 -16.71
N ARG A 43 -0.19 -5.52 -16.28
CA ARG A 43 1.22 -5.45 -16.70
C ARG A 43 2.02 -6.63 -16.15
N SER A 44 1.87 -6.98 -14.87
CA SER A 44 2.54 -8.12 -14.24
C SER A 44 2.16 -9.45 -14.91
N ILE A 45 0.86 -9.70 -15.14
CA ILE A 45 0.41 -10.92 -15.83
C ILE A 45 0.99 -11.00 -17.24
N ARG A 46 1.04 -9.88 -17.97
CA ARG A 46 1.59 -9.83 -19.32
C ARG A 46 3.12 -10.03 -19.34
N GLY A 47 3.83 -9.44 -18.38
CA GLY A 47 5.29 -9.52 -18.25
C GLY A 47 5.79 -10.83 -17.66
N GLY A 48 4.92 -11.61 -17.01
CA GLY A 48 5.32 -12.77 -16.23
C GLY A 48 5.95 -12.41 -14.87
N ASP A 49 5.78 -11.16 -14.43
CA ASP A 49 6.26 -10.67 -13.14
C ASP A 49 5.32 -11.13 -12.00
N PRO A 50 5.83 -11.26 -10.77
CA PRO A 50 4.98 -11.46 -9.59
C PRO A 50 3.91 -10.37 -9.47
N VAL A 51 2.68 -10.79 -9.25
CA VAL A 51 1.55 -9.89 -9.00
C VAL A 51 1.67 -9.33 -7.59
N ARG A 52 1.73 -8.01 -7.44
CA ARG A 52 1.83 -7.36 -6.11
C ARG A 52 0.59 -7.59 -5.25
N ALA A 53 -0.59 -7.45 -5.85
CA ALA A 53 -1.88 -7.76 -5.22
C ALA A 53 -2.22 -9.25 -5.40
N SER A 54 -1.33 -10.14 -4.94
CA SER A 54 -1.49 -11.58 -5.09
C SER A 54 -2.60 -12.16 -4.18
N GLY A 55 -3.00 -13.40 -4.47
CA GLY A 55 -3.91 -14.15 -3.60
C GLY A 55 -3.35 -14.41 -2.20
N GLU A 56 -2.02 -14.56 -2.08
CA GLU A 56 -1.35 -14.75 -0.78
C GLU A 56 -1.46 -13.50 0.09
N VAL A 57 -1.25 -12.32 -0.50
CA VAL A 57 -1.45 -11.03 0.19
C VAL A 57 -2.91 -10.87 0.61
N ALA A 58 -3.86 -11.19 -0.27
CA ALA A 58 -5.28 -11.13 0.04
C ALA A 58 -5.68 -12.08 1.19
N ALA A 59 -5.15 -13.31 1.20
CA ALA A 59 -5.38 -14.28 2.27
C ALA A 59 -4.80 -13.81 3.61
N HIS A 60 -3.60 -13.23 3.61
CA HIS A 60 -3.00 -12.67 4.83
C HIS A 60 -3.80 -11.48 5.37
N VAL A 61 -4.25 -10.56 4.50
CA VAL A 61 -5.13 -9.46 4.90
C VAL A 61 -6.43 -9.97 5.51
N LEU A 62 -7.03 -11.02 4.94
CA LEU A 62 -8.22 -11.63 5.50
C LEU A 62 -7.98 -12.18 6.90
N ASP A 63 -6.87 -12.89 7.14
CA ASP A 63 -6.51 -13.42 8.45
C ASP A 63 -6.33 -12.28 9.49
N VAL A 64 -5.67 -11.19 9.10
CA VAL A 64 -5.56 -9.98 9.94
C VAL A 64 -6.94 -9.43 10.30
N LEU A 65 -7.86 -9.30 9.34
CA LEU A 65 -9.21 -8.80 9.60
C LEU A 65 -10.01 -9.71 10.53
N LEU A 66 -9.86 -11.03 10.39
CA LEU A 66 -10.49 -12.01 11.28
C LEU A 66 -9.91 -11.94 12.70
N ALA A 67 -8.59 -11.83 12.84
CA ALA A 67 -7.93 -11.67 14.14
C ALA A 67 -8.35 -10.37 14.85
N ILE A 68 -8.52 -9.26 14.11
CA ILE A 68 -9.03 -7.99 14.65
C ILE A 68 -10.46 -8.16 15.19
N ARG A 69 -11.35 -8.83 14.43
CA ARG A 69 -12.71 -9.14 14.88
C ARG A 69 -12.67 -9.95 16.18
N ASP A 70 -11.91 -11.04 16.20
CA ASP A 70 -11.85 -11.96 17.34
C ASP A 70 -11.25 -11.28 18.58
N ALA A 71 -10.27 -10.40 18.41
CA ALA A 71 -9.70 -9.59 19.49
C ALA A 71 -10.72 -8.60 20.07
N ALA A 72 -11.53 -7.96 19.21
CA ALA A 72 -12.57 -7.04 19.65
C ALA A 72 -13.67 -7.76 20.46
N ASP A 73 -14.06 -8.96 20.03
CA ASP A 73 -15.09 -9.77 20.70
C ASP A 73 -14.59 -10.35 22.03
N SER A 74 -13.36 -10.87 22.06
CA SER A 74 -12.76 -11.49 23.25
C SER A 74 -12.17 -10.50 24.25
N ARG A 75 -11.81 -9.28 23.79
CA ARG A 75 -10.99 -8.30 24.52
C ARG A 75 -9.59 -8.81 24.86
N GLU A 76 -9.05 -9.71 24.04
CA GLU A 76 -7.72 -10.27 24.19
C GLU A 76 -6.87 -10.02 22.94
N VAL A 77 -5.55 -10.21 23.08
CA VAL A 77 -4.63 -10.18 21.94
C VAL A 77 -4.74 -11.49 21.18
N VAL A 78 -5.11 -11.42 19.89
CA VAL A 78 -5.18 -12.57 19.00
C VAL A 78 -3.98 -12.57 18.06
N GLN A 79 -3.31 -13.72 17.92
CA GLN A 79 -2.19 -13.86 16.99
C GLN A 79 -2.69 -14.06 15.55
N VAL A 80 -2.07 -13.33 14.61
CA VAL A 80 -2.22 -13.59 13.18
C VAL A 80 -1.29 -14.73 12.80
N ALA A 81 -1.83 -15.84 12.32
CA ALA A 81 -1.07 -17.06 12.07
C ALA A 81 -0.42 -17.10 10.68
N SER A 82 -1.03 -16.41 9.72
CA SER A 82 -0.51 -16.32 8.35
C SER A 82 0.67 -15.35 8.25
N THR A 83 1.47 -15.53 7.20
CA THR A 83 2.54 -14.63 6.79
C THR A 83 2.58 -14.53 5.27
N VAL A 84 3.18 -13.48 4.74
CA VAL A 84 3.34 -13.26 3.30
C VAL A 84 4.63 -12.48 3.05
N GLU A 85 5.25 -12.68 1.89
CA GLU A 85 6.34 -11.81 1.46
C GLU A 85 5.82 -10.38 1.29
N LYS A 86 6.55 -9.42 1.86
CA LYS A 86 6.17 -8.00 1.78
C LYS A 86 6.23 -7.55 0.31
N PRO A 87 5.10 -7.07 -0.27
CA PRO A 87 5.11 -6.59 -1.65
C PRO A 87 6.08 -5.41 -1.83
N THR A 88 6.84 -5.43 -2.92
CA THR A 88 7.69 -4.29 -3.30
C THR A 88 6.82 -3.15 -3.81
N PRO A 89 7.00 -1.91 -3.29
CA PRO A 89 6.32 -0.73 -3.83
C PRO A 89 6.58 -0.54 -5.32
N LEU A 90 5.69 0.20 -6.00
CA LEU A 90 5.99 0.72 -7.33
C LEU A 90 7.18 1.68 -7.24
N ALA A 91 8.02 1.69 -8.28
CA ALA A 91 9.10 2.66 -8.37
C ALA A 91 8.54 4.08 -8.54
N GLU A 92 9.25 5.09 -8.04
CA GLU A 92 8.80 6.49 -8.13
C GLU A 92 8.65 6.95 -9.59
N ASP A 93 9.47 6.43 -10.49
CA ASP A 93 9.42 6.71 -11.93
C ASP A 93 8.44 5.82 -12.70
N TRP A 94 7.66 4.96 -12.02
CA TRP A 94 6.67 4.11 -12.66
C TRP A 94 5.56 4.97 -13.29
N ASP A 95 5.48 4.92 -14.62
CA ASP A 95 4.50 5.69 -15.38
C ASP A 95 3.29 4.81 -15.79
N PRO A 96 2.09 5.06 -15.23
CA PRO A 96 0.86 4.38 -15.64
C PRO A 96 0.43 4.71 -17.08
N ALA A 97 0.82 5.85 -17.64
CA ALA A 97 0.48 6.24 -19.01
C ALA A 97 1.45 5.64 -20.06
N ALA A 98 2.61 5.13 -19.62
CA ALA A 98 3.60 4.56 -20.53
C ALA A 98 2.99 3.44 -21.40
N ALA A 99 3.15 3.60 -22.71
CA ALA A 99 2.89 2.53 -23.64
C ALA A 99 3.86 1.38 -23.34
N THR A 100 3.31 0.21 -23.08
CA THR A 100 4.09 -1.01 -22.82
C THR A 100 4.05 -1.96 -24.02
N LEU A 101 3.56 -1.43 -25.16
CA LEU A 101 3.45 -2.00 -26.52
C LEU A 101 3.50 -0.87 -27.55
#